data_AF-E3MJW4-F1
#
_entry.id   AF-E3MJW4-F1
#
_cell.length_a   1.000
_cell.length_b   1.000
_cell.length_c   1.000
_cell.angle_alpha   90.00
_cell.angle_beta   90.00
_cell.angle_gamma   90.00
#
_symmetry.space_group_name_H-M   'P 1'
#
loop_
_entity.id
_entity.type
_entity.pdbx_description
1 polymer ?
#
loop_
_entity_poly.entity_id
_entity_poly.type
_entity_poly.pdbx_seq_one_letter_code
_entity_poly.pdbx_strand_id
1 'polypeptide(L)'
;MLRRSKRISEQMERNNLSNQVSVKKSRFNEELKKKELEALKNKLKIAQGNLSDSKNKLNYELRLKEILKKKLEESERAFGAANTVATEAKTMLGNYTKLTENQKQIIADMEGKMEDFKNQSMFNEALNREKATAESYKKKWVNMMNRAKNGEDENGPFPWKHCESCDEPYGDTDIRIPRVLVCGHTICTECAGKLMMNNNSIRCPVDRQSTKTENGRADELPKNFVLLNV
;
A
#
# COMPACT_ATOMS: atom_id res chain seq x y z
N MET A 1 2.01 45.70 -134.65
CA MET A 1 2.24 44.64 -133.63
C MET A 1 2.98 45.10 -132.36
N LEU A 2 3.69 46.25 -132.37
CA LEU A 2 4.54 46.70 -131.25
C LEU A 2 3.83 47.11 -129.94
N ARG A 3 2.60 47.67 -129.97
CA ARG A 3 1.88 48.11 -128.75
C ARG A 3 1.36 46.96 -127.87
N ARG A 4 1.02 45.81 -128.47
CA ARG A 4 0.49 44.64 -127.75
C ARG A 4 1.60 43.92 -126.97
N SER A 5 2.79 43.83 -127.55
CA SER A 5 3.98 43.26 -126.91
C SER A 5 4.45 44.07 -125.70
N LYS A 6 4.39 45.41 -125.77
CA LYS A 6 4.75 46.30 -124.66
C LYS A 6 3.82 46.14 -123.45
N ARG A 7 2.50 46.07 -123.69
CA ARG A 7 1.50 45.81 -122.63
C ARG A 7 1.68 44.47 -121.93
N ILE A 8 1.98 43.41 -122.69
CA ILE A 8 2.21 42.08 -122.12
C ILE A 8 3.47 42.10 -121.24
N SER A 9 4.54 42.77 -121.69
CA SER A 9 5.79 42.92 -120.92
C SER A 9 5.57 43.69 -119.61
N GLU A 10 4.86 44.82 -119.64
CA GLU A 10 4.52 45.61 -118.44
C GLU A 10 3.62 44.85 -117.46
N GLN A 11 2.72 44.01 -117.98
CA GLN A 11 1.81 43.21 -117.16
C GLN A 11 2.52 42.01 -116.55
N MET A 12 3.47 41.41 -117.28
CA MET A 12 4.39 40.40 -116.74
C MET A 12 5.29 40.98 -115.65
N GLU A 13 5.86 42.17 -115.86
CA GLU A 13 6.66 42.87 -114.83
C GLU A 13 5.82 43.17 -113.58
N ARG A 14 4.61 43.70 -113.73
CA ARG A 14 3.70 43.97 -112.60
C ARG A 14 3.32 42.69 -111.84
N ASN A 15 3.06 41.60 -112.55
CA ASN A 15 2.77 40.31 -111.93
C ASN A 15 4.01 39.75 -111.21
N ASN A 16 5.21 39.93 -111.77
CA ASN A 16 6.46 39.49 -111.16
C ASN A 16 6.80 40.30 -109.89
N LEU A 17 6.56 41.62 -109.92
CA LEU A 17 6.66 42.51 -108.76
C LEU A 17 5.65 42.12 -107.67
N SER A 18 4.39 41.89 -108.03
CA SER A 18 3.35 41.46 -107.09
C SER A 18 3.68 40.10 -106.43
N ASN A 19 4.16 39.14 -107.21
CA ASN A 19 4.62 37.85 -106.69
C ASN A 19 5.85 37.99 -105.78
N GLN A 20 6.84 38.82 -106.15
CA GLN A 20 7.98 39.10 -105.28
C GLN A 20 7.55 39.74 -103.95
N VAL A 21 6.57 40.65 -103.96
CA VAL A 21 6.04 41.29 -102.75
C VAL A 21 5.27 40.28 -101.89
N SER A 22 4.43 39.44 -102.49
CA SER A 22 3.70 38.35 -101.81
C SER A 22 4.65 37.36 -101.11
N VAL A 23 5.67 36.88 -101.83
CA VAL A 23 6.67 35.94 -101.30
C VAL A 23 7.50 36.58 -100.19
N LYS A 24 7.88 37.86 -100.32
CA LYS A 24 8.57 38.61 -99.25
C LYS A 24 7.69 38.79 -98.01
N LYS A 25 6.40 39.07 -98.17
CA LYS A 25 5.44 39.24 -97.06
C LYS A 25 5.18 37.93 -96.32
N SER A 26 5.09 36.82 -97.04
CA SER A 26 5.02 35.45 -96.49
C SER A 26 6.26 35.09 -95.67
N ARG A 27 7.47 35.27 -96.25
CA ARG A 27 8.75 35.03 -95.55
C ARG A 27 8.91 35.90 -94.30
N PHE A 28 8.55 37.18 -94.38
CA PHE A 28 8.60 38.09 -93.23
C PHE A 28 7.69 37.62 -92.08
N ASN A 29 6.50 37.09 -92.38
CA ASN A 29 5.56 36.57 -91.39
C ASN A 29 6.05 35.25 -90.76
N GLU A 30 6.70 34.38 -91.53
CA GLU A 30 7.36 33.17 -91.02
C GLU A 30 8.54 33.50 -90.09
N GLU A 31 9.30 34.53 -90.44
CA GLU A 31 10.44 35.01 -89.65
C GLU A 31 10.00 35.68 -88.34
N LEU A 32 8.87 36.40 -88.36
CA LEU A 32 8.23 36.94 -87.16
C LEU A 32 7.78 35.81 -86.21
N LYS A 33 7.10 34.79 -86.74
CA LYS A 33 6.67 33.61 -85.96
C LYS A 33 7.84 32.83 -85.39
N LYS A 34 8.95 32.70 -86.12
CA LYS A 34 10.18 32.09 -85.61
C LYS A 34 10.76 32.89 -84.44
N LYS A 35 10.78 34.23 -84.51
CA LYS A 35 11.22 35.08 -83.40
C LYS A 35 10.31 34.94 -82.17
N GLU A 36 9.00 34.89 -82.36
CA GLU A 36 8.04 34.65 -81.27
C GLU A 36 8.22 33.27 -80.62
N LEU A 37 8.40 32.22 -81.43
CA LEU A 37 8.67 30.87 -80.94
C LEU A 37 9.96 30.81 -80.12
N GLU A 38 11.02 31.49 -80.58
CA GLU A 38 12.29 31.56 -79.86
C GLU A 38 12.17 32.34 -78.55
N ALA A 39 11.41 33.44 -78.55
CA ALA A 39 11.09 34.18 -77.33
C ALA A 39 10.29 33.34 -76.32
N LEU A 40 9.33 32.54 -76.79
CA LEU A 40 8.57 31.62 -75.94
C LEU A 40 9.45 30.50 -75.38
N LYS A 41 10.34 29.91 -76.18
CA LYS A 41 11.32 28.92 -75.71
C LYS A 41 12.24 29.49 -74.63
N ASN A 42 12.74 30.71 -74.81
CA ASN A 42 13.57 31.39 -73.82
C ASN A 42 12.81 31.64 -72.51
N LYS A 43 11.55 32.11 -72.59
CA LYS A 43 10.68 32.25 -71.41
C LYS A 43 10.45 30.92 -70.70
N LEU A 44 10.20 29.84 -71.45
CA LEU A 44 10.00 28.50 -70.90
C LEU A 44 11.25 28.00 -70.16
N LYS A 45 12.44 28.22 -70.73
CA LYS A 45 13.72 27.88 -70.11
C LYS A 45 13.94 28.64 -68.80
N ILE A 46 13.64 29.94 -68.77
CA ILE A 46 13.71 30.76 -67.55
C ILE A 46 12.73 30.26 -66.49
N ALA A 47 11.48 29.99 -66.88
CA ALA A 47 10.45 29.47 -65.97
C ALA A 47 10.85 28.11 -65.38
N GLN A 48 11.43 27.21 -66.18
CA GLN A 48 11.95 25.92 -65.71
C GLN A 48 13.10 26.09 -64.72
N GLY A 49 14.02 27.04 -64.96
CA GLY A 49 15.09 27.39 -64.02
C GLY A 49 14.53 27.87 -62.68
N ASN A 50 13.63 28.86 -62.72
CA ASN A 50 13.00 29.41 -61.52
C ASN A 50 12.22 28.34 -60.72
N LEU A 51 11.56 27.42 -61.42
CA LEU A 51 10.82 26.31 -60.81
C LEU A 51 11.78 25.32 -60.13
N SER A 52 12.92 25.01 -60.76
CA SER A 52 13.97 24.17 -60.18
C SER A 52 14.54 24.80 -58.91
N ASP A 53 14.85 26.09 -58.94
CA ASP A 53 15.37 26.82 -57.78
C ASP A 53 14.36 26.85 -56.63
N SER A 54 13.09 27.12 -56.93
CA SER A 54 12.01 27.09 -55.94
C SER A 54 11.85 25.69 -55.32
N LYS A 55 11.95 24.63 -56.13
CA LYS A 55 11.91 23.24 -55.64
C LYS A 55 13.09 22.94 -54.70
N ASN A 56 14.29 23.39 -55.03
CA ASN A 56 15.47 23.20 -54.20
C ASN A 56 15.35 23.95 -52.86
N LYS A 57 14.83 25.18 -52.88
CA LYS A 57 14.57 25.96 -51.68
C LYS A 57 13.55 25.28 -50.78
N LEU A 58 12.44 24.80 -51.34
CA LEU A 58 11.41 24.08 -50.57
C LEU A 58 11.95 22.79 -49.94
N ASN A 59 12.77 22.03 -50.67
CA ASN A 59 13.42 20.83 -50.14
C ASN A 59 14.36 21.14 -48.97
N TYR A 60 15.07 22.26 -49.02
CA TYR A 60 15.92 22.71 -47.91
C TYR A 60 15.09 23.09 -46.68
N GLU A 61 14.00 23.84 -46.87
CA GLU A 61 13.07 24.20 -45.79
C GLU A 61 12.42 22.95 -45.15
N LEU A 62 12.07 21.95 -45.95
CA LEU A 62 11.56 20.65 -45.47
C LEU A 62 12.57 19.94 -44.55
N ARG A 63 13.84 19.87 -44.95
CA ARG A 63 14.90 19.28 -44.11
C ARG A 63 15.10 20.05 -42.82
N LEU A 64 15.08 21.39 -42.87
CA LEU A 64 15.17 22.21 -41.67
C LEU A 64 14.00 21.95 -40.72
N LYS A 65 12.77 21.83 -41.24
CA LYS A 65 11.59 21.51 -40.44
C LYS A 65 11.72 20.15 -39.74
N GLU A 66 12.25 19.14 -40.42
CA GLU A 66 12.50 17.82 -39.83
C GLU A 66 13.51 17.88 -38.68
N ILE A 67 14.60 18.65 -38.84
CA ILE A 67 15.59 18.87 -37.79
C ILE A 67 14.96 19.58 -36.58
N LEU A 68 14.19 20.64 -36.83
CA LEU A 68 13.50 21.38 -35.77
C LEU A 68 12.51 20.50 -35.01
N LYS A 69 11.79 19.61 -35.71
CA LYS A 69 10.87 18.66 -35.08
C LYS A 69 11.60 17.73 -34.12
N LYS A 70 12.74 17.16 -34.53
CA LYS A 70 13.57 16.31 -33.65
C LYS A 70 14.09 17.06 -32.43
N LYS A 71 14.52 18.31 -32.60
CA LYS A 71 14.95 19.17 -31.48
C LYS A 71 13.81 19.46 -30.50
N LEU A 72 12.60 19.67 -31.01
CA LEU A 72 11.42 19.86 -30.17
C LEU A 72 11.12 18.60 -29.35
N GLU A 73 11.12 17.43 -29.99
CA GLU A 73 10.92 16.14 -29.33
C GLU A 73 12.01 15.86 -28.26
N GLU A 74 13.26 16.25 -28.51
CA GLU A 74 14.34 16.19 -27.51
C GLU A 74 14.09 17.13 -26.32
N SER A 75 13.67 18.37 -26.59
CA SER A 75 13.35 19.35 -25.56
C SER A 75 12.15 18.91 -24.70
N GLU A 76 11.12 18.33 -25.30
CA GLU A 76 9.95 17.81 -24.58
C GLU A 76 10.34 16.64 -23.67
N ARG A 77 11.20 15.73 -24.15
CA ARG A 77 11.75 14.65 -23.32
C ARG A 77 12.57 15.18 -22.15
N ALA A 78 13.44 16.16 -22.39
CA ALA A 78 14.24 16.79 -21.35
C ALA A 78 13.36 17.50 -20.31
N PHE A 79 12.32 18.20 -20.75
CA PHE A 79 11.35 18.84 -19.87
C PHE A 79 10.58 17.82 -19.03
N GLY A 80 10.14 16.72 -19.63
CA GLY A 80 9.51 15.60 -18.92
C GLY A 80 10.40 15.04 -17.81
N ALA A 81 11.67 14.77 -18.12
CA ALA A 81 12.64 14.30 -17.14
C ALA A 81 12.94 15.32 -16.03
N ALA A 82 13.00 16.61 -16.36
CA ALA A 82 13.16 17.66 -15.34
C ALA A 82 11.96 17.70 -14.39
N ASN A 83 10.74 17.51 -14.91
CA ASN A 83 9.53 17.50 -14.11
C ASN A 83 9.47 16.28 -13.18
N THR A 84 9.87 15.09 -13.64
CA THR A 84 9.96 13.90 -12.78
C THR A 84 10.95 14.13 -11.64
N VAL A 85 12.15 14.65 -11.94
CA VAL A 85 13.15 14.99 -10.91
C VAL A 85 12.61 16.02 -9.91
N ALA A 86 11.88 17.04 -10.37
CA ALA A 86 11.28 18.04 -9.50
C ALA A 86 10.23 17.42 -8.55
N THR A 87 9.41 16.49 -9.05
CA THR A 87 8.41 15.80 -8.21
C THR A 87 9.05 14.87 -7.17
N GLU A 88 10.12 14.17 -7.54
CA GLU A 88 10.89 13.34 -6.62
C GLU A 88 11.57 14.18 -5.54
N ALA A 89 12.21 15.29 -5.92
CA ALA A 89 12.84 16.22 -4.99
C ALA A 89 11.82 16.80 -3.99
N LYS A 90 10.63 17.19 -4.46
CA LYS A 90 9.54 17.67 -3.61
C LYS A 90 9.07 16.60 -2.60
N THR A 91 8.98 15.36 -3.05
CA THR A 91 8.61 14.21 -2.21
C THR A 91 9.68 13.95 -1.14
N MET A 92 10.95 13.93 -1.54
CA MET A 92 12.07 13.76 -0.61
C MET A 92 12.10 14.87 0.43
N LEU A 93 11.94 16.14 0.02
CA LEU A 93 11.91 17.27 0.95
C LEU A 93 10.78 17.11 1.99
N GLY A 94 9.59 16.68 1.56
CA GLY A 94 8.46 16.40 2.46
C GLY A 94 8.72 15.25 3.44
N ASN A 95 9.52 14.27 3.07
CA ASN A 95 9.93 13.19 3.97
C ASN A 95 10.99 13.67 4.98
N TYR A 96 11.98 14.44 4.52
CA TYR A 96 13.00 15.02 5.39
C TYR A 96 12.40 15.97 6.43
N THR A 97 11.45 16.83 6.05
CA THR A 97 10.80 17.74 7.01
C THR A 97 10.07 16.98 8.11
N LYS A 98 9.32 15.92 7.76
CA LYS A 98 8.67 15.03 8.75
C LYS A 98 9.69 14.35 9.66
N LEU A 99 10.78 13.82 9.09
CA LEU A 99 11.84 13.18 9.86
C LEU A 99 12.47 14.16 10.85
N THR A 100 12.78 15.37 10.42
CA THR A 100 13.34 16.42 11.27
C THR A 100 12.38 16.81 12.40
N GLU A 101 11.08 16.92 12.12
CA GLU A 101 10.10 17.26 13.16
C GLU A 101 9.97 16.13 14.19
N ASN A 102 9.94 14.88 13.75
CA ASN A 102 9.96 13.73 14.66
C ASN A 102 11.24 13.70 15.50
N GLN A 103 12.40 14.00 14.91
CA GLN A 103 13.66 14.07 15.64
C GLN A 103 13.65 15.18 16.70
N LYS A 104 13.11 16.37 16.39
CA LYS A 104 12.94 17.45 17.37
C LYS A 104 12.06 17.02 18.54
N GLN A 105 10.94 16.34 18.27
CA GLN A 105 10.06 15.86 19.32
C GLN A 105 10.77 14.85 20.24
N ILE A 106 11.52 13.91 19.66
CA ILE A 106 12.32 12.95 20.44
C ILE A 106 13.34 13.66 21.32
N ILE A 107 14.06 14.64 20.76
CA ILE A 107 15.05 15.42 21.51
C ILE A 107 14.37 16.16 22.68
N ALA A 108 13.24 16.83 22.43
CA ALA A 108 12.49 17.54 23.47
C ALA A 108 12.01 16.59 24.58
N ASP A 109 11.50 15.41 24.22
CA ASP A 109 11.08 14.38 25.19
C ASP A 109 12.27 13.87 26.02
N MET A 110 13.43 13.67 25.38
CA MET A 110 14.66 13.25 26.07
C MET A 110 15.18 14.35 27.00
N GLU A 111 15.17 15.61 26.57
CA GLU A 111 15.54 16.76 27.39
C GLU A 111 14.63 16.90 28.61
N GLY A 112 13.31 16.74 28.44
CA GLY A 112 12.36 16.73 29.55
C GLY A 112 12.67 15.65 30.58
N LYS A 113 12.93 14.41 30.12
CA LYS A 113 13.34 13.31 31.01
C LYS A 113 14.66 13.62 31.72
N MET A 114 15.65 14.16 31.01
CA MET A 114 16.91 14.55 31.63
C MET A 114 16.74 15.65 32.69
N GLU A 115 15.78 16.54 32.52
CA GLU A 115 15.47 17.58 33.51
C GLU A 115 14.90 16.99 34.81
N ASP A 116 14.04 15.97 34.72
CA ASP A 116 13.55 15.23 35.89
C ASP A 116 14.70 14.55 36.69
N PHE A 117 15.78 14.18 36.00
CA PHE A 117 16.99 13.60 36.61
C PHE A 117 17.97 14.64 37.16
N LYS A 118 17.88 15.93 36.79
CA LYS A 118 18.72 16.99 37.37
C LYS A 118 18.33 17.32 38.80
N ASN A 119 17.04 17.25 39.13
CA ASN A 119 16.56 17.48 40.48
C ASN A 119 16.67 16.20 41.31
N GLN A 120 17.77 16.06 42.06
CA GLN A 120 18.03 14.91 42.93
C GLN A 120 16.86 14.57 43.88
N SER A 121 16.09 15.58 44.29
CA SER A 121 14.84 15.40 45.07
C SER A 121 13.77 14.64 44.29
N MET A 122 13.51 15.00 43.03
CA MET A 122 12.49 14.37 42.20
C MET A 122 12.90 12.95 41.78
N PHE A 123 14.19 12.74 41.50
CA PHE A 123 14.73 11.40 41.24
C PHE A 123 14.55 10.47 42.46
N ASN A 124 14.91 10.93 43.66
CA ASN A 124 14.73 10.15 44.88
C ASN A 124 13.25 9.87 45.17
N GLU A 125 12.36 10.83 44.89
CA GLU A 125 10.92 10.65 45.04
C GLU A 125 10.37 9.59 44.07
N ALA A 126 10.73 9.66 42.78
CA ALA A 126 10.36 8.66 41.79
C ALA A 126 10.90 7.26 42.15
N LEU A 127 12.16 7.16 42.56
CA LEU A 127 12.78 5.92 43.01
C LEU A 127 12.07 5.34 44.24
N ASN A 128 11.69 6.17 45.20
CA ASN A 128 10.98 5.73 46.39
C ASN A 128 9.56 5.26 46.09
N ARG A 129 8.86 5.88 45.13
CA ARG A 129 7.53 5.41 44.66
C ARG A 129 7.62 4.04 44.00
N GLU A 130 8.61 3.83 43.13
CA GLU A 130 8.84 2.52 42.50
C GLU A 130 9.19 1.45 43.54
N LYS A 131 10.08 1.77 44.49
CA LYS A 131 10.41 0.86 45.61
C LYS A 131 9.17 0.49 46.44
N ALA A 132 8.36 1.47 46.83
CA ALA A 132 7.14 1.23 47.59
C ALA A 132 6.14 0.35 46.83
N THR A 133 6.04 0.55 45.51
CA THR A 133 5.18 -0.25 44.63
C THR A 133 5.66 -1.69 44.53
N ALA A 134 6.96 -1.90 44.31
CA ALA A 134 7.58 -3.22 44.30
C ALA A 134 7.43 -3.95 45.65
N GLU A 135 7.61 -3.23 46.76
CA GLU A 135 7.42 -3.74 48.12
C GLU A 135 5.96 -4.18 48.37
N SER A 136 5.00 -3.39 47.88
CA SER A 136 3.57 -3.69 47.96
C SER A 136 3.23 -4.98 47.20
N TYR A 137 3.70 -5.13 45.96
CA TYR A 137 3.51 -6.36 45.19
C TYR A 137 4.16 -7.57 45.84
N LYS A 138 5.39 -7.42 46.36
CA LYS A 138 6.08 -8.48 47.09
C LYS A 138 5.29 -8.94 48.31
N LYS A 139 4.78 -7.99 49.12
CA LYS A 139 3.93 -8.31 50.28
C LYS A 139 2.65 -9.05 49.88
N LYS A 140 1.97 -8.58 48.83
CA LYS A 140 0.77 -9.26 48.30
C LYS A 140 1.08 -10.69 47.86
N TRP A 141 2.17 -10.88 47.12
CA TRP A 141 2.56 -12.21 46.62
C TRP A 141 2.95 -13.17 47.75
N VAL A 142 3.72 -12.70 48.74
CA VAL A 142 4.06 -13.49 49.93
C VAL A 142 2.81 -13.88 50.71
N ASN A 143 1.88 -12.95 50.92
CA ASN A 143 0.62 -13.24 51.60
C ASN A 143 -0.22 -14.26 50.81
N MET A 144 -0.34 -14.11 49.50
CA MET A 144 -1.05 -15.07 48.65
C MET A 144 -0.43 -16.46 48.73
N MET A 145 0.90 -16.56 48.68
CA MET A 145 1.60 -17.84 48.79
C MET A 145 1.40 -18.50 50.15
N ASN A 146 1.42 -17.72 51.24
CA ASN A 146 1.15 -18.23 52.58
C ASN A 146 -0.29 -18.71 52.74
N ARG A 147 -1.27 -17.97 52.21
CA ARG A 147 -2.69 -18.38 52.20
C ARG A 147 -2.88 -19.68 51.43
N ALA A 148 -2.32 -19.77 50.22
CA ALA A 148 -2.38 -21.00 49.42
C ALA A 148 -1.76 -22.21 50.14
N LYS A 149 -0.62 -22.03 50.83
CA LYS A 149 -0.03 -23.08 51.67
C LYS A 149 -0.93 -23.51 52.83
N ASN A 150 -1.69 -22.58 53.40
CA ASN A 150 -2.63 -22.86 54.48
C ASN A 150 -3.98 -23.37 53.98
N GLY A 151 -4.18 -23.53 52.66
CA GLY A 151 -5.46 -23.94 52.09
C GLY A 151 -6.53 -22.85 52.16
N GLU A 152 -6.12 -21.59 52.09
CA GLU A 152 -6.98 -20.41 52.14
C GLU A 152 -6.84 -19.57 50.86
N ASP A 153 -7.94 -18.99 50.38
CA ASP A 153 -7.94 -17.90 49.39
C ASP A 153 -8.29 -16.56 50.03
N GLU A 154 -8.54 -15.52 49.24
CA GLU A 154 -8.92 -14.18 49.69
C GLU A 154 -10.16 -14.13 50.62
N ASN A 155 -11.04 -15.12 50.54
CA ASN A 155 -12.29 -15.26 51.28
C ASN A 155 -12.19 -16.20 52.50
N GLY A 156 -11.05 -16.85 52.72
CA GLY A 156 -10.82 -17.73 53.88
C GLY A 156 -10.46 -19.16 53.45
N PRO A 157 -10.70 -20.18 54.29
CA PRO A 157 -10.43 -21.57 53.95
C PRO A 157 -11.23 -22.00 52.71
N PHE A 158 -10.62 -22.80 51.83
CA PHE A 158 -11.29 -23.32 50.64
C PHE A 158 -12.53 -24.16 51.04
N PRO A 159 -13.76 -23.74 50.69
CA PRO A 159 -14.98 -24.46 51.12
C PRO A 159 -15.01 -25.90 50.61
N TRP A 160 -14.47 -26.14 49.41
CA TRP A 160 -14.39 -27.46 48.79
C TRP A 160 -13.40 -28.43 49.48
N LYS A 161 -12.55 -27.94 50.40
CA LYS A 161 -11.70 -28.80 51.27
C LYS A 161 -12.39 -29.25 52.55
N HIS A 162 -13.63 -28.84 52.79
CA HIS A 162 -14.38 -29.16 53.99
C HIS A 162 -15.56 -30.08 53.68
N CYS A 163 -15.97 -30.86 54.68
CA CYS A 163 -17.07 -31.80 54.57
C CYS A 163 -18.41 -31.07 54.44
N GLU A 164 -19.15 -31.33 53.36
CA GLU A 164 -20.49 -30.75 53.10
C GLU A 164 -21.54 -31.08 54.18
N SER A 165 -21.23 -31.99 55.11
CA SER A 165 -22.12 -32.37 56.22
C SER A 165 -21.69 -31.84 57.58
N CYS A 166 -20.40 -31.67 57.85
CA CYS A 166 -19.91 -31.27 59.19
C CYS A 166 -18.95 -30.09 59.19
N ASP A 167 -18.65 -29.54 58.02
CA ASP A 167 -17.77 -28.38 57.79
C ASP A 167 -16.34 -28.56 58.32
N GLU A 168 -15.93 -29.80 58.57
CA GLU A 168 -14.59 -30.15 59.03
C GLU A 168 -13.67 -30.45 57.83
N PRO A 169 -12.39 -30.10 57.90
CA PRO A 169 -11.45 -30.31 56.80
C PRO A 169 -11.28 -31.81 56.51
N TYR A 170 -11.19 -32.13 55.22
CA TYR A 170 -10.80 -33.47 54.79
C TYR A 170 -9.35 -33.77 55.17
N GLY A 171 -9.03 -35.04 55.29
CA GLY A 171 -7.67 -35.48 55.55
C GLY A 171 -7.48 -36.97 55.31
N ASP A 172 -6.24 -37.42 55.37
CA ASP A 172 -5.85 -38.81 55.13
C ASP A 172 -6.14 -39.76 56.31
N THR A 173 -6.76 -39.26 57.39
CA THR A 173 -7.20 -40.12 58.50
C THR A 173 -8.47 -40.87 58.13
N ASP A 174 -8.60 -42.13 58.57
CA ASP A 174 -9.71 -43.02 58.17
C ASP A 174 -11.11 -42.41 58.34
N ILE A 175 -11.29 -41.50 59.29
CA ILE A 175 -12.55 -40.78 59.55
C ILE A 175 -12.77 -39.55 58.67
N ARG A 176 -11.69 -38.84 58.26
CA ARG A 176 -11.75 -37.61 57.47
C ARG A 176 -11.53 -37.83 55.97
N ILE A 177 -11.28 -39.07 55.52
CA ILE A 177 -11.16 -39.38 54.09
C ILE A 177 -12.43 -38.93 53.34
N PRO A 178 -12.32 -38.10 52.29
CA PRO A 178 -13.43 -37.64 51.47
C PRO A 178 -13.98 -38.77 50.60
N ARG A 179 -15.29 -39.00 50.67
CA ARG A 179 -16.04 -40.02 49.95
C ARG A 179 -17.03 -39.38 48.99
N VAL A 180 -17.03 -39.83 47.74
CA VAL A 180 -17.87 -39.28 46.67
C VAL A 180 -19.19 -40.06 46.60
N LEU A 181 -20.31 -39.36 46.70
CA LEU A 181 -21.66 -39.90 46.48
C LEU A 181 -21.95 -39.96 44.97
N VAL A 182 -22.97 -40.72 44.56
CA VAL A 182 -23.36 -40.88 43.14
C VAL A 182 -23.70 -39.54 42.47
N CYS A 183 -24.21 -38.58 43.25
CA CYS A 183 -24.49 -37.23 42.76
C CYS A 183 -23.24 -36.34 42.57
N GLY A 184 -22.06 -36.79 42.98
CA GLY A 184 -20.80 -36.05 42.89
C GLY A 184 -20.45 -35.25 44.14
N HIS A 185 -21.38 -35.03 45.05
CA HIS A 185 -21.09 -34.39 46.34
C HIS A 185 -20.17 -35.26 47.19
N THR A 186 -19.27 -34.61 47.92
CA THR A 186 -18.29 -35.28 48.77
C THR A 186 -18.62 -35.06 50.25
N ILE A 187 -18.49 -36.11 51.06
CA ILE A 187 -18.59 -36.06 52.53
C ILE A 187 -17.49 -36.90 53.16
N CYS A 188 -17.11 -36.64 54.41
CA CYS A 188 -16.09 -37.44 55.08
C CYS A 188 -16.60 -38.86 55.40
N THR A 189 -15.69 -39.81 55.56
CA THR A 189 -16.02 -41.22 55.84
C THR A 189 -16.86 -41.36 57.11
N GLU A 190 -16.58 -40.56 58.14
CA GLU A 190 -17.38 -40.51 59.37
C GLU A 190 -18.84 -40.08 59.10
N CYS A 191 -19.04 -38.98 58.34
CA CYS A 191 -20.38 -38.52 57.98
C CYS A 191 -21.12 -39.52 57.09
N ALA A 192 -20.42 -40.17 56.15
CA ALA A 192 -21.00 -41.23 55.33
C ALA A 192 -21.48 -42.41 56.18
N GLY A 193 -20.73 -42.78 57.23
CA GLY A 193 -21.15 -43.80 58.20
C GLY A 193 -22.39 -43.37 58.98
N LYS A 194 -22.41 -42.13 59.48
CA LYS A 194 -23.56 -41.58 60.25
C LYS A 194 -24.83 -41.43 59.40
N LEU A 195 -24.70 -41.18 58.11
CA LEU A 195 -25.82 -41.02 57.17
C LEU A 195 -26.25 -42.34 56.51
N MET A 196 -25.57 -43.45 56.80
CA MET A 196 -25.92 -44.75 56.26
C MET A 196 -27.23 -45.24 56.87
N MET A 197 -28.21 -45.53 56.01
CA MET A 197 -29.52 -46.03 56.39
C MET A 197 -29.56 -47.56 56.36
N ASN A 198 -30.53 -48.17 57.06
CA ASN A 198 -30.70 -49.64 57.16
C ASN A 198 -30.86 -50.38 55.82
N ASN A 199 -31.16 -49.67 54.74
CA ASN A 199 -31.28 -50.22 53.38
C ASN A 199 -29.97 -50.07 52.56
N ASN A 200 -28.82 -49.96 53.24
CA ASN A 200 -27.49 -49.76 52.67
C ASN A 200 -27.41 -48.54 51.74
N SER A 201 -28.16 -47.47 52.03
CA SER A 201 -28.16 -46.27 51.22
C SER A 201 -27.88 -45.01 52.04
N ILE A 202 -27.25 -44.03 51.41
CA ILE A 202 -27.03 -42.69 51.94
C ILE A 202 -27.86 -41.73 51.11
N ARG A 203 -28.61 -40.85 51.78
CA ARG A 203 -29.24 -39.69 51.15
C ARG A 203 -28.29 -38.51 51.25
N CYS A 204 -27.91 -37.92 50.11
CA CYS A 204 -27.00 -36.79 50.09
C CYS A 204 -27.56 -35.61 50.92
N PRO A 205 -26.76 -34.98 51.79
CA PRO A 205 -27.21 -33.85 52.59
C PRO A 205 -27.49 -32.59 51.76
N VAL A 206 -26.88 -32.47 50.57
CA VAL A 206 -26.99 -31.30 49.70
C VAL A 206 -28.21 -31.39 48.78
N ASP A 207 -28.33 -32.46 47.99
CA ASP A 207 -29.33 -32.60 46.93
C ASP A 207 -30.31 -33.76 47.12
N ARG A 208 -30.19 -34.50 48.24
CA ARG A 208 -31.06 -35.62 48.63
C ARG A 208 -31.09 -36.80 47.66
N GLN A 209 -30.17 -36.89 46.72
CA GLN A 209 -30.02 -38.07 45.86
C GLN A 209 -29.55 -39.29 46.68
N SER A 210 -30.03 -40.48 46.33
CA SER A 210 -29.70 -41.71 47.05
C SER A 210 -28.49 -42.40 46.42
N THR A 211 -27.49 -42.68 47.24
CA THR A 211 -26.31 -43.49 46.90
C THR A 211 -26.43 -44.83 47.60
N LYS A 212 -26.47 -45.93 46.84
CA LYS A 212 -26.47 -47.28 47.40
C LYS A 212 -25.05 -47.80 47.55
N THR A 213 -24.81 -48.56 48.62
CA THR A 213 -23.59 -49.34 48.86
C THR A 213 -23.95 -50.82 48.87
N GLU A 214 -22.99 -51.69 48.56
CA GLU A 214 -23.26 -53.13 48.47
C GLU A 214 -23.44 -53.72 49.87
N ASN A 215 -22.55 -53.40 50.81
CA ASN A 215 -22.56 -53.98 52.15
C ASN A 215 -22.90 -52.97 53.25
N GLY A 216 -23.39 -51.79 52.92
CA GLY A 216 -23.75 -50.78 53.92
C GLY A 216 -22.55 -50.12 54.59
N ARG A 217 -21.36 -50.14 53.95
CA ARG A 217 -20.13 -49.59 54.56
C ARG A 217 -19.69 -48.31 53.87
N ALA A 218 -19.34 -47.31 54.67
CA ALA A 218 -18.91 -45.99 54.18
C ALA A 218 -17.57 -46.02 53.43
N ASP A 219 -16.70 -46.99 53.75
CA ASP A 219 -15.38 -47.16 53.14
C ASP A 219 -15.43 -47.73 51.71
N GLU A 220 -16.57 -48.27 51.28
CA GLU A 220 -16.83 -48.76 49.92
C GLU A 220 -17.04 -47.61 48.92
N LEU A 221 -17.42 -46.43 49.41
CA LEU A 221 -17.58 -45.27 48.54
C LEU A 221 -16.22 -44.83 47.95
N PRO A 222 -16.18 -44.40 46.68
CA PRO A 222 -14.95 -43.92 46.06
C PRO A 222 -14.30 -42.78 46.86
N LYS A 223 -12.97 -42.86 47.04
CA LYS A 223 -12.19 -41.76 47.65
C LYS A 223 -12.04 -40.62 46.65
N ASN A 224 -12.18 -39.38 47.13
CA ASN A 224 -11.83 -38.20 46.34
C ASN A 224 -10.35 -37.85 46.52
N PHE A 225 -9.48 -38.44 45.72
CA PHE A 225 -8.02 -38.22 45.83
C PHE A 225 -7.59 -36.77 45.54
N VAL A 226 -8.40 -35.99 44.81
CA VAL A 226 -8.10 -34.56 44.53
C VAL A 226 -8.11 -33.74 45.82
N LEU A 227 -8.95 -34.13 46.78
CA LEU A 227 -9.07 -33.46 48.07
C LEU A 227 -8.06 -33.97 49.12
N LEU A 228 -7.30 -35.02 48.80
CA LEU A 228 -6.28 -35.60 49.67
C LEU A 228 -4.85 -35.15 49.32
N ASN A 229 -4.60 -34.68 48.08
CA ASN A 229 -3.25 -34.45 47.54
C ASN A 229 -2.94 -32.99 47.17
N VAL A 230 -3.38 -32.01 47.95
CA VAL A 230 -2.95 -30.60 47.78
C VAL A 230 -2.67 -29.95 49.13
#